data_AF-A0A973F8A7-F1
#
_entry.id   AF-A0A973F8A7-F1
#
_cell.length_a   1.000
_cell.length_b   1.000
_cell.length_c   1.000
_cell.angle_alpha   90.00
_cell.angle_beta   90.00
_cell.angle_gamma   90.00
#
_symmetry.space_group_name_H-M   'P 1'
#
loop_
_entity.id
_entity.type
_entity.pdbx_description
1 polymer ?
#
loop_
_entity_poly.entity_id
_entity_poly.type
_entity_poly.pdbx_seq_one_letter_code
_entity_poly.pdbx_strand_id
1 'polypeptide(L)'
;MTGSALAGAIFICSFLLSGIIADYKEAEKIPTELRAALENIWDEAILFKQEVSKFNLEDTRKRLRNIVTSFFEGVSHAKGHAALEDCLKSVDDLSPIFSQMQKLGLLPNFLVRLKGEQGVIRRNVLRVFHIQKTQFIPSAYILAESIVALIVFVLLFIKTEGSPESFVLFGFISYMFVYIVRLIRRIEQPFQEGDSSLDDVSLFLLHDLETKFDSKDTRFQKVGS
;
A
#
# COMPACT_ATOMS: atom_id res chain seq x y z
N MET A 1 38.22 -11.55 -15.76
CA MET A 1 37.63 -10.19 -15.85
C MET A 1 36.11 -10.20 -16.00
N THR A 2 35.52 -11.07 -16.84
CA THR A 2 34.05 -11.14 -17.07
C THR A 2 33.24 -11.52 -15.83
N GLY A 3 33.71 -12.51 -15.04
CA GLY A 3 33.02 -12.93 -13.81
C GLY A 3 32.92 -11.83 -12.74
N SER A 4 33.92 -10.95 -12.65
CA SER A 4 33.94 -9.85 -11.67
C SER A 4 32.95 -8.72 -12.05
N ALA A 5 32.82 -8.42 -13.34
CA ALA A 5 31.84 -7.43 -13.82
C ALA A 5 30.40 -7.92 -13.62
N LEU A 6 30.16 -9.20 -13.93
CA LEU A 6 28.87 -9.85 -13.70
C LEU A 6 28.48 -9.85 -12.22
N ALA A 7 29.43 -10.19 -11.34
CA ALA A 7 29.21 -10.17 -9.89
C ALA A 7 28.90 -8.77 -9.36
N GLY A 8 29.61 -7.74 -9.83
CA GLY A 8 29.36 -6.35 -9.45
C GLY A 8 27.96 -5.85 -9.85
N ALA A 9 27.49 -6.27 -11.03
CA ALA A 9 26.16 -5.95 -11.50
C ALA A 9 25.04 -6.61 -10.70
N ILE A 10 25.18 -7.92 -10.46
CA ILE A 10 24.24 -8.67 -9.62
C ILE A 10 24.19 -8.05 -8.23
N PHE A 11 25.34 -7.65 -7.67
CA PHE A 11 25.42 -6.96 -6.39
C PHE A 11 24.62 -5.65 -6.38
N ILE A 12 24.80 -4.78 -7.39
CA ILE A 12 24.07 -3.51 -7.48
C ILE A 12 22.57 -3.73 -7.66
N CYS A 13 22.17 -4.64 -8.55
CA CYS A 13 20.76 -5.01 -8.72
C CYS A 13 20.16 -5.55 -7.42
N SER A 14 20.90 -6.38 -6.69
CA SER A 14 20.45 -6.94 -5.39
C SER A 14 20.29 -5.85 -4.33
N PHE A 15 21.22 -4.87 -4.28
CA PHE A 15 21.14 -3.75 -3.37
C PHE A 15 19.92 -2.87 -3.62
N LEU A 16 19.64 -2.54 -4.90
CA LEU A 16 18.46 -1.78 -5.29
C LEU A 16 17.17 -2.54 -4.98
N LEU A 17 17.13 -3.83 -5.33
CA LEU A 17 15.97 -4.69 -5.09
C LEU A 17 15.69 -4.81 -3.57
N SER A 18 16.72 -4.87 -2.73
CA SER A 18 16.54 -4.98 -1.28
C SER A 18 15.77 -3.79 -0.69
N GLY A 19 16.01 -2.57 -1.18
CA GLY A 19 15.29 -1.38 -0.71
C GLY A 19 13.82 -1.42 -1.13
N ILE A 20 13.57 -1.74 -2.39
CA ILE A 20 12.21 -1.81 -2.95
C ILE A 20 11.39 -2.94 -2.30
N ILE A 21 12.00 -4.10 -2.04
CA ILE A 21 11.33 -5.20 -1.33
C ILE A 21 10.94 -4.80 0.09
N ALA A 22 11.76 -3.99 0.77
CA ALA A 22 11.44 -3.53 2.12
C ALA A 22 10.19 -2.64 2.11
N ASP A 23 10.13 -1.67 1.19
CA ASP A 23 8.96 -0.79 1.03
C ASP A 23 7.73 -1.59 0.57
N TYR A 24 7.89 -2.57 -0.32
CA TYR A 24 6.83 -3.48 -0.74
C TYR A 24 6.24 -4.28 0.42
N LYS A 25 7.08 -4.93 1.22
CA LYS A 25 6.64 -5.71 2.39
C LYS A 25 5.98 -4.86 3.44
N GLU A 26 6.33 -3.59 3.52
CA GLU A 26 5.63 -2.66 4.38
C GLU A 26 4.27 -2.30 3.79
N ALA A 27 4.21 -2.00 2.49
CA ALA A 27 2.97 -1.73 1.78
C ALA A 27 1.95 -2.88 1.92
N GLU A 28 2.38 -4.15 1.88
CA GLU A 28 1.52 -5.32 2.10
C GLU A 28 0.82 -5.35 3.46
N LYS A 29 1.41 -4.74 4.50
CA LYS A 29 0.84 -4.73 5.85
C LYS A 29 -0.26 -3.68 6.01
N ILE A 30 -0.16 -2.60 5.25
CA ILE A 30 -1.00 -1.40 5.40
C ILE A 30 -2.49 -1.70 5.30
N PRO A 31 -3.00 -2.47 4.30
CA PRO A 31 -4.43 -2.75 4.20
C PRO A 31 -4.99 -3.47 5.43
N THR A 32 -4.21 -4.36 6.03
CA THR A 32 -4.60 -5.10 7.23
C THR A 32 -4.69 -4.17 8.45
N GLU A 33 -3.70 -3.30 8.63
CA GLU A 33 -3.70 -2.32 9.72
C GLU A 33 -4.83 -1.29 9.59
N LEU A 34 -5.06 -0.80 8.37
CA LEU A 34 -6.16 0.12 8.07
C LEU A 34 -7.52 -0.53 8.37
N ARG A 35 -7.74 -1.76 7.90
CA ARG A 35 -8.97 -2.50 8.17
C ARG A 35 -9.20 -2.65 9.67
N ALA A 36 -8.20 -3.14 10.40
CA ALA A 36 -8.31 -3.38 11.84
C ALA A 36 -8.65 -2.09 12.61
N ALA A 37 -7.97 -0.98 12.31
CA ALA A 37 -8.22 0.29 12.98
C ALA A 37 -9.61 0.86 12.67
N LEU A 38 -10.06 0.79 11.41
CA LEU A 38 -11.40 1.21 11.01
C LEU A 38 -12.49 0.34 11.64
N GLU A 39 -12.30 -0.98 11.68
CA GLU A 39 -13.22 -1.92 12.34
C GLU A 39 -13.29 -1.69 13.84
N ASN A 40 -12.16 -1.45 14.52
CA ASN A 40 -12.13 -1.13 15.95
C ASN A 40 -12.95 0.13 16.28
N ILE A 41 -12.85 1.18 15.46
CA ILE A 41 -13.65 2.39 15.63
C ILE A 41 -15.14 2.11 15.41
N TRP A 42 -15.46 1.32 14.38
CA TRP A 42 -16.84 0.95 14.07
C TRP A 42 -17.49 0.12 15.19
N ASP A 43 -16.79 -0.90 15.69
CA ASP A 43 -17.29 -1.79 16.73
C ASP A 43 -17.51 -1.03 18.05
N GLU A 44 -16.60 -0.12 18.42
CA GLU A 44 -16.78 0.76 19.58
C GLU A 44 -17.98 1.71 19.41
N ALA A 45 -18.19 2.25 18.21
CA ALA A 45 -19.35 3.09 17.90
C ALA A 45 -20.67 2.32 18.00
N ILE A 46 -20.68 1.04 17.60
CA ILE A 46 -21.82 0.13 17.76
C ILE A 46 -22.12 -0.09 19.24
N LEU A 47 -21.12 -0.46 20.04
CA LEU A 47 -21.29 -0.71 21.47
C LEU A 47 -21.80 0.56 22.18
N PHE A 48 -21.22 1.70 21.87
CA PHE A 48 -21.66 2.98 22.43
C PHE A 48 -23.09 3.35 22.04
N LYS A 49 -23.54 3.01 20.82
CA LYS A 49 -24.94 3.22 20.39
C LYS A 49 -25.93 2.37 21.19
N GLN A 50 -25.54 1.17 21.61
CA GLN A 50 -26.38 0.29 22.43
C GLN A 50 -26.61 0.90 23.82
N GLU A 51 -25.59 1.53 24.40
CA GLU A 51 -25.70 2.23 25.68
C GLU A 51 -26.37 3.62 25.55
N VAL A 52 -26.09 4.32 24.45
CA VAL A 52 -26.52 5.71 24.21
C VAL A 52 -27.33 5.80 22.92
N SER A 53 -28.64 5.58 23.02
CA SER A 53 -29.57 5.55 21.88
C SER A 53 -29.61 6.85 21.06
N LYS A 54 -29.25 8.01 21.63
CA LYS A 54 -29.16 9.29 20.92
C LYS A 54 -27.91 9.47 20.05
N PHE A 55 -26.91 8.58 20.16
CA PHE A 55 -25.69 8.68 19.36
C PHE A 55 -25.98 8.43 17.86
N ASN A 56 -25.36 9.18 16.97
CA ASN A 56 -25.58 9.05 15.53
C ASN A 56 -24.59 8.05 14.90
N LEU A 57 -24.96 6.77 14.93
CA LEU A 57 -24.13 5.70 14.35
C LEU A 57 -23.99 5.84 12.82
N GLU A 58 -25.01 6.36 12.14
CA GLU A 58 -24.99 6.55 10.68
C GLU A 58 -24.00 7.63 10.23
N ASP A 59 -23.78 8.69 11.04
CA ASP A 59 -22.71 9.66 10.76
C ASP A 59 -21.33 8.96 10.83
N THR A 60 -21.13 8.11 11.84
CA THR A 60 -19.88 7.35 11.99
C THR A 60 -19.63 6.45 10.80
N ARG A 61 -20.65 5.70 10.38
CA ARG A 61 -20.61 4.85 9.19
C ARG A 61 -20.19 5.63 7.94
N LYS A 62 -20.82 6.79 7.70
CA LYS A 62 -20.52 7.65 6.55
C LYS A 62 -19.07 8.15 6.56
N ARG A 63 -18.54 8.56 7.72
CA ARG A 63 -17.15 9.04 7.81
C ARG A 63 -16.14 7.94 7.60
N LEU A 64 -16.37 6.76 8.19
CA LEU A 64 -15.49 5.60 7.97
C LEU A 64 -15.50 5.17 6.50
N ARG A 65 -16.67 5.16 5.86
CA ARG A 65 -16.78 4.92 4.41
C ARG A 65 -16.01 5.96 3.61
N ASN A 66 -16.19 7.24 3.93
CA ASN A 66 -15.50 8.32 3.22
C ASN A 66 -13.97 8.17 3.29
N ILE A 67 -13.42 7.70 4.41
CA ILE A 67 -11.99 7.38 4.52
C ILE A 67 -11.60 6.28 3.52
N VAL A 68 -12.36 5.18 3.45
CA VAL A 68 -12.08 4.08 2.52
C VAL A 68 -12.17 4.53 1.06
N THR A 69 -13.25 5.23 0.69
CA THR A 69 -13.44 5.72 -0.69
C THR A 69 -12.37 6.73 -1.09
N SER A 70 -12.05 7.70 -0.21
CA SER A 70 -10.99 8.68 -0.48
C SER A 70 -9.59 8.07 -0.49
N PHE A 71 -9.36 6.98 0.24
CA PHE A 71 -8.13 6.20 0.15
C PHE A 71 -7.95 5.59 -1.25
N PHE A 72 -8.98 4.90 -1.76
CA PHE A 72 -9.01 4.32 -3.10
C PHE A 72 -8.79 5.40 -4.18
N GLU A 73 -9.56 6.49 -4.16
CA GLU A 73 -9.35 7.63 -5.04
C GLU A 73 -7.93 8.24 -4.93
N GLY A 74 -7.36 8.20 -3.73
CA GLY A 74 -6.02 8.66 -3.41
C GLY A 74 -4.91 7.80 -3.99
N VAL A 75 -5.09 6.48 -4.05
CA VAL A 75 -4.10 5.56 -4.64
C VAL A 75 -4.30 5.36 -6.14
N SER A 76 -5.46 5.70 -6.69
CA SER A 76 -5.72 5.63 -8.12
C SER A 76 -4.77 6.52 -8.96
N HIS A 77 -4.32 5.99 -10.10
CA HIS A 77 -3.51 6.74 -11.07
C HIS A 77 -4.24 7.95 -11.66
N ALA A 78 -5.58 7.99 -11.63
CA ALA A 78 -6.38 9.03 -12.24
C ALA A 78 -6.07 10.45 -11.72
N LYS A 79 -5.56 10.56 -10.48
CA LYS A 79 -5.19 11.83 -9.84
C LYS A 79 -3.69 11.93 -9.49
N GLY A 80 -2.84 11.07 -10.05
CA GLY A 80 -1.39 11.09 -9.81
C GLY A 80 -1.00 10.95 -8.32
N HIS A 81 -1.77 10.16 -7.57
CA HIS A 81 -1.64 9.95 -6.12
C HIS A 81 -1.74 11.23 -5.25
N ALA A 82 -2.16 12.36 -5.81
CA ALA A 82 -2.28 13.64 -5.11
C ALA A 82 -3.50 13.71 -4.17
N ALA A 83 -4.47 12.80 -4.32
CA ALA A 83 -5.74 12.82 -3.59
C ALA A 83 -5.68 12.15 -2.20
N LEU A 84 -4.54 11.60 -1.78
CA LEU A 84 -4.37 11.10 -0.40
C LEU A 84 -4.47 12.22 0.66
N GLU A 85 -4.28 13.48 0.28
CA GLU A 85 -4.56 14.62 1.15
C GLU A 85 -6.04 14.70 1.57
N ASP A 86 -6.96 14.35 0.66
CA ASP A 86 -8.39 14.31 0.97
C ASP A 86 -8.76 13.12 1.86
N CYS A 87 -8.03 12.01 1.73
CA CYS A 87 -8.12 10.90 2.69
C CYS A 87 -7.67 11.35 4.09
N LEU A 88 -6.58 12.10 4.21
CA LEU A 88 -6.13 12.62 5.51
C LEU A 88 -7.16 13.56 6.16
N LYS A 89 -7.79 14.45 5.38
CA LYS A 89 -8.90 15.29 5.88
C LYS A 89 -10.06 14.44 6.39
N SER A 90 -10.41 13.37 5.66
CA SER A 90 -11.45 12.44 6.06
C SER A 90 -11.13 11.71 7.37
N VAL A 91 -9.84 11.45 7.65
CA VAL A 91 -9.38 10.90 8.94
C VAL A 91 -9.52 11.92 10.06
N ASP A 92 -9.20 13.20 9.81
CA ASP A 92 -9.36 14.28 10.79
C ASP A 92 -10.83 14.49 11.18
N ASP A 93 -11.73 14.26 10.23
CA ASP A 93 -13.19 14.30 10.39
C ASP A 93 -13.77 13.25 11.34
N LEU A 94 -12.96 12.32 11.86
CA LEU A 94 -13.37 11.45 12.98
C LEU A 94 -13.36 12.17 14.34
N SER A 95 -12.56 13.24 14.47
CA SER A 95 -12.40 13.96 15.75
C SER A 95 -13.72 14.55 16.28
N PRO A 96 -14.60 15.15 15.43
CA PRO A 96 -15.94 15.56 15.84
C PRO A 96 -16.81 14.43 16.41
N ILE A 97 -16.75 13.21 15.85
CA ILE A 97 -17.48 12.05 16.38
C ILE A 97 -16.99 11.72 17.78
N PHE A 98 -15.68 11.66 17.98
CA PHE A 98 -15.10 11.35 19.28
C PHE A 98 -15.44 12.41 20.32
N SER A 99 -15.47 13.69 19.92
CA SER A 99 -15.96 14.78 20.78
C SER A 99 -17.43 14.62 21.14
N GLN A 100 -18.26 14.19 20.19
CA GLN A 100 -19.66 13.88 20.46
C GLN A 100 -19.80 12.73 21.45
N MET A 101 -19.10 11.60 21.24
CA MET A 101 -19.14 10.46 22.15
C MET A 101 -18.71 10.87 23.57
N GLN A 102 -17.65 11.67 23.70
CA GLN A 102 -17.21 12.22 24.99
C GLN A 102 -18.29 13.08 25.67
N LYS A 103 -18.93 14.00 24.94
CA LYS A 103 -20.05 14.82 25.46
C LYS A 103 -21.26 13.98 25.88
N LEU A 104 -21.43 12.82 25.26
CA LEU A 104 -22.50 11.88 25.55
C LEU A 104 -22.15 10.89 26.68
N GLY A 105 -20.96 10.98 27.27
CA GLY A 105 -20.57 10.21 28.45
C GLY A 105 -19.54 9.10 28.19
N LEU A 106 -18.91 9.04 27.02
CA LEU A 106 -17.84 8.07 26.75
C LEU A 106 -16.68 8.26 27.75
N LEU A 107 -16.25 7.17 28.37
CA LEU A 107 -15.17 7.20 29.35
C LEU A 107 -13.81 7.58 28.69
N PRO A 108 -12.91 8.27 29.42
CA PRO A 108 -11.65 8.74 28.86
C PRO A 108 -10.74 7.65 28.27
N ASN A 109 -10.74 6.43 28.82
CA ASN A 109 -9.95 5.31 28.34
C ASN A 109 -10.35 4.88 26.91
N PHE A 110 -11.66 4.81 26.63
CA PHE A 110 -12.16 4.49 25.28
C PHE A 110 -11.88 5.63 24.30
N LEU A 111 -11.98 6.90 24.74
CA LEU A 111 -11.62 8.04 23.92
C LEU A 111 -10.13 8.02 23.51
N VAL A 112 -9.24 7.69 24.45
CA VAL A 112 -7.80 7.55 24.16
C VAL A 112 -7.56 6.43 23.15
N ARG A 113 -8.24 5.29 23.30
CA ARG A 113 -8.16 4.17 22.36
C ARG A 113 -8.61 4.58 20.96
N LEU A 114 -9.78 5.22 20.82
CA LEU A 114 -10.31 5.70 19.54
C LEU A 114 -9.35 6.69 18.85
N LYS A 115 -8.78 7.63 19.60
CA LYS A 115 -7.74 8.54 19.07
C LYS A 115 -6.47 7.79 18.67
N GLY A 116 -6.12 6.72 19.38
CA GLY A 116 -5.05 5.81 19.02
C GLY A 116 -5.27 5.17 17.64
N GLU A 117 -6.46 4.62 17.41
CA GLU A 117 -6.85 4.02 16.12
C GLU A 117 -6.87 5.04 14.99
N GLN A 118 -7.39 6.25 15.23
CA GLN A 118 -7.30 7.36 14.27
C GLN A 118 -5.83 7.71 13.95
N GLY A 119 -4.94 7.64 14.94
CA GLY A 119 -3.50 7.78 14.76
C GLY A 119 -2.89 6.67 13.89
N VAL A 120 -3.32 5.42 14.06
CA VAL A 120 -2.91 4.28 13.22
C VAL A 120 -3.31 4.52 11.77
N ILE A 121 -4.57 4.91 11.52
CA ILE A 121 -5.06 5.20 10.17
C ILE A 121 -4.23 6.33 9.55
N ARG A 122 -4.04 7.45 10.27
CA ARG A 122 -3.26 8.60 9.77
C ARG A 122 -1.83 8.23 9.40
N ARG A 123 -1.13 7.47 10.25
CA ARG A 123 0.25 7.03 9.96
C ARG A 123 0.31 6.13 8.73
N ASN A 124 -0.64 5.20 8.59
CA ASN A 124 -0.72 4.32 7.43
C ASN A 124 -0.99 5.10 6.14
N VAL A 125 -1.95 6.03 6.13
CA VAL A 125 -2.23 6.89 4.96
C VAL A 125 -1.00 7.74 4.58
N LEU A 126 -0.33 8.35 5.57
CA LEU A 126 0.92 9.08 5.33
C LEU A 126 2.04 8.19 4.80
N ARG A 127 2.11 6.93 5.24
CA ARG A 127 3.11 5.98 4.75
C ARG A 127 2.84 5.62 3.29
N VAL A 128 1.59 5.36 2.91
CA VAL A 128 1.21 5.19 1.50
C VAL A 128 1.55 6.42 0.68
N PHE A 129 1.22 7.61 1.18
CA PHE A 129 1.56 8.88 0.52
C PHE A 129 3.06 9.02 0.29
N HIS A 130 3.86 8.67 1.29
CA HIS A 130 5.31 8.67 1.17
C HIS A 130 5.79 7.62 0.16
N ILE A 131 5.39 6.35 0.27
CA ILE A 131 5.80 5.28 -0.65
C ILE A 131 5.46 5.66 -2.11
N GLN A 132 4.27 6.22 -2.35
CA GLN A 132 3.84 6.64 -3.69
C GLN A 132 4.58 7.86 -4.23
N LYS A 133 4.91 8.85 -3.38
CA LYS A 133 5.64 10.06 -3.82
C LYS A 133 7.14 9.89 -3.89
N THR A 134 7.72 9.10 -3.01
CA THR A 134 9.14 8.80 -2.99
C THR A 134 9.38 7.63 -3.94
N GLN A 135 9.21 7.91 -5.23
CA GLN A 135 9.80 7.08 -6.27
C GLN A 135 11.30 6.98 -5.95
N PHE A 136 11.84 5.76 -5.89
CA PHE A 136 13.26 5.47 -5.79
C PHE A 136 14.01 6.42 -6.74
N ILE A 137 15.07 7.04 -6.20
CA ILE A 137 15.84 8.11 -6.85
C ILE A 137 15.98 7.81 -8.34
N PRO A 138 15.42 8.63 -9.26
CA PRO A 138 15.48 8.36 -10.70
C PRO A 138 16.89 8.06 -11.20
N SER A 139 17.90 8.66 -10.55
CA SER A 139 19.32 8.38 -10.77
C SER A 139 19.73 6.92 -10.53
N ALA A 140 19.15 6.24 -9.54
CA ALA A 140 19.41 4.84 -9.24
C ALA A 140 18.89 3.90 -10.34
N TYR A 141 17.74 4.23 -10.94
CA TYR A 141 17.21 3.53 -12.10
C TYR A 141 18.08 3.72 -13.34
N ILE A 142 18.45 4.97 -13.64
CA ILE A 142 19.35 5.29 -14.74
C ILE A 142 20.69 4.56 -14.56
N LEU A 143 21.19 4.49 -13.33
CA LEU A 143 22.40 3.74 -13.00
C LEU A 143 22.22 2.22 -13.23
N ALA A 144 21.14 1.62 -12.74
CA ALA A 144 20.86 0.19 -12.94
C ALA A 144 20.72 -0.16 -14.42
N GLU A 145 19.99 0.64 -15.19
CA GLU A 145 19.77 0.46 -16.61
C GLU A 145 21.06 0.62 -17.41
N SER A 146 21.86 1.64 -17.10
CA SER A 146 23.16 1.84 -17.78
C SER A 146 24.13 0.70 -17.51
N ILE A 147 24.16 0.15 -16.29
CA ILE A 147 24.97 -1.02 -15.94
C ILE A 147 24.49 -2.26 -16.72
N VAL A 148 23.19 -2.54 -16.72
CA VAL A 148 22.63 -3.68 -17.45
C VAL A 148 22.88 -3.54 -18.96
N ALA A 149 22.70 -2.35 -19.52
CA ALA A 149 23.01 -2.09 -20.93
C ALA A 149 24.49 -2.33 -21.24
N LEU A 150 25.39 -1.89 -20.35
CA LEU A 150 26.84 -2.10 -20.52
C LEU A 150 27.22 -3.59 -20.44
N ILE A 151 26.57 -4.37 -19.57
CA ILE A 151 26.81 -5.82 -19.47
C ILE A 151 26.33 -6.54 -20.72
N VAL A 152 25.09 -6.27 -21.15
CA VAL A 152 24.54 -6.85 -22.38
C VAL A 152 25.45 -6.49 -23.56
N PHE A 153 25.92 -5.25 -23.63
CA PHE A 153 26.87 -4.82 -24.64
C PHE A 153 28.18 -5.60 -24.57
N VAL A 154 28.80 -5.73 -23.40
CA VAL A 154 30.04 -6.51 -23.24
C VAL A 154 29.83 -7.99 -23.58
N LEU A 155 28.71 -8.60 -23.18
CA LEU A 155 28.38 -9.99 -23.49
C LEU A 155 28.36 -10.25 -25.00
N LEU A 156 27.95 -9.28 -25.83
CA LEU A 156 27.97 -9.39 -27.30
C LEU A 156 29.38 -9.48 -27.88
N PHE A 157 30.40 -8.94 -27.20
CA PHE A 157 31.79 -8.92 -27.68
C PHE A 157 32.66 -10.01 -27.05
N ILE A 158 32.10 -10.85 -26.17
CA ILE A 158 32.83 -12.00 -25.64
C ILE A 158 33.11 -12.97 -26.79
N LYS A 159 34.39 -13.22 -27.05
CA LYS A 159 34.83 -14.29 -27.95
C LYS A 159 34.31 -15.61 -27.40
N THR A 160 33.27 -16.13 -28.03
CA THR A 160 32.81 -17.50 -27.83
C THR A 160 33.24 -18.31 -29.02
N GLU A 161 33.49 -19.59 -28.78
CA GLU A 161 33.96 -20.53 -29.81
C GLU A 161 32.88 -20.83 -30.86
N GLY A 162 31.83 -20.00 -30.95
CA GLY A 162 30.73 -20.13 -31.91
C GLY A 162 29.79 -21.30 -31.60
N SER A 163 29.89 -21.91 -30.41
CA SER A 163 28.99 -23.01 -30.04
C SER A 163 27.54 -22.49 -29.87
N PRO A 164 26.52 -23.21 -30.38
CA PRO A 164 25.11 -22.87 -30.17
C PRO A 164 24.75 -22.69 -28.68
N GLU A 165 25.38 -23.48 -27.81
CA GLU A 165 25.21 -23.43 -26.36
C GLU A 165 25.58 -22.06 -25.77
N SER A 166 26.63 -21.43 -26.29
CA SER A 166 27.07 -20.11 -25.85
C SER A 166 26.03 -19.02 -26.15
N PHE A 167 25.41 -19.07 -27.33
CA PHE A 167 24.38 -18.10 -27.72
C PHE A 167 23.12 -18.21 -26.85
N VAL A 168 22.70 -19.43 -26.51
CA VAL A 168 21.57 -19.66 -25.59
C VAL A 168 21.87 -19.11 -24.20
N LEU A 169 23.07 -19.36 -23.68
CA LEU A 169 23.49 -18.84 -22.37
C LEU A 169 23.51 -17.31 -22.35
N PHE A 170 24.00 -16.65 -23.41
CA PHE A 170 23.97 -15.19 -23.50
C PHE A 170 22.55 -14.62 -23.55
N GLY A 171 21.67 -15.24 -24.34
CA GLY A 171 20.27 -14.85 -24.41
C GLY A 171 19.59 -14.95 -23.04
N PHE A 172 19.84 -16.05 -22.32
CA PHE A 172 19.31 -16.27 -20.97
C PHE A 172 19.80 -15.23 -19.96
N ILE A 173 21.12 -14.98 -19.90
CA ILE A 173 21.70 -13.99 -18.97
C ILE A 173 21.19 -12.58 -19.29
N SER A 174 21.15 -12.21 -20.57
CA SER A 174 20.67 -10.89 -21.00
C SER A 174 19.19 -10.70 -20.64
N TYR A 175 18.37 -11.72 -20.89
CA TYR A 175 16.96 -11.74 -20.49
C TYR A 175 16.82 -11.54 -18.98
N MET A 176 17.59 -12.27 -18.17
CA MET A 176 17.54 -12.20 -16.71
C MET A 176 17.79 -10.77 -16.21
N PHE A 177 18.82 -10.09 -16.70
CA PHE A 177 19.12 -8.71 -16.26
C PHE A 177 18.07 -7.70 -16.70
N VAL A 178 17.62 -7.78 -17.95
CA VAL A 178 16.55 -6.90 -18.46
C VAL A 178 15.28 -7.10 -17.66
N TYR A 179 14.96 -8.36 -17.33
CA TYR A 179 13.79 -8.70 -16.54
C TYR A 179 13.89 -8.17 -15.11
N ILE A 180 15.03 -8.30 -14.43
CA ILE A 180 15.24 -7.75 -13.07
C ILE A 180 14.98 -6.24 -13.03
N VAL A 181 15.51 -5.48 -13.98
CA VAL A 181 15.26 -4.03 -14.05
C VAL A 181 13.79 -3.72 -14.29
N ARG A 182 13.13 -4.49 -15.16
CA ARG A 182 11.70 -4.33 -15.43
C ARG A 182 10.84 -4.66 -14.21
N LEU A 183 11.23 -5.68 -13.44
CA LEU A 183 10.57 -6.10 -12.21
C LEU A 183 10.70 -5.03 -11.11
N ILE A 184 11.90 -4.49 -10.92
CA ILE A 184 12.19 -3.40 -9.97
C ILE A 184 11.23 -2.22 -10.20
N ARG A 185 11.05 -1.78 -11.46
CA ARG A 185 10.12 -0.70 -11.82
C ARG A 185 8.65 -1.02 -11.53
N ARG A 186 8.25 -2.28 -11.53
CA ARG A 186 6.85 -2.70 -11.25
C ARG A 186 6.56 -2.69 -9.74
N ILE A 187 7.47 -3.26 -8.94
CA ILE A 187 7.29 -3.43 -7.49
C ILE A 187 7.32 -2.08 -6.75
N GLU A 188 7.99 -1.07 -7.29
CA GLU A 188 8.12 0.26 -6.70
C GLU A 188 6.79 0.98 -6.46
N GLN A 189 5.76 0.70 -7.26
CA GLN A 189 4.42 1.26 -7.08
C GLN A 189 3.47 0.16 -6.58
N PRO A 190 3.52 -0.18 -5.29
CA PRO A 190 2.80 -1.34 -4.75
C PRO A 190 1.28 -1.15 -4.72
N PHE A 191 0.77 0.08 -4.73
CA PHE A 191 -0.68 0.33 -4.74
C PHE A 191 -1.12 0.84 -6.11
N GLN A 192 -1.75 -0.03 -6.89
CA GLN A 192 -2.39 0.32 -8.16
C GLN A 192 -3.84 -0.15 -8.09
N GLU A 193 -4.78 0.78 -8.20
CA GLU A 193 -6.20 0.45 -8.28
C GLU A 193 -6.62 0.42 -9.76
N GLY A 194 -7.05 -0.76 -10.24
CA GLY A 194 -7.62 -0.94 -11.58
C GLY A 194 -6.67 -1.51 -12.64
N ASP A 195 -5.37 -1.65 -12.36
CA ASP A 195 -4.48 -2.49 -13.18
C ASP A 195 -4.39 -3.85 -12.48
N SER A 196 -4.79 -4.92 -13.14
CA SER A 196 -4.73 -6.28 -12.57
C SER A 196 -3.31 -6.84 -12.72
N SER A 197 -2.32 -6.12 -12.17
CA SER A 197 -0.95 -6.62 -12.10
C SER A 197 -0.87 -7.64 -10.96
N LEU A 198 -0.21 -8.77 -11.21
CA LEU A 198 -0.04 -9.83 -10.20
C LEU A 198 0.80 -9.36 -8.99
N ASP A 199 1.54 -8.28 -9.15
CA ASP A 199 2.53 -7.79 -8.19
C ASP A 199 1.98 -6.70 -7.26
N ASP A 200 0.71 -6.28 -7.41
CA ASP A 200 0.13 -5.20 -6.60
C ASP A 200 -0.29 -5.69 -5.21
N VAL A 201 -0.18 -4.78 -4.24
CA VAL A 201 -0.71 -5.01 -2.89
C VAL A 201 -2.22 -5.10 -2.96
N SER A 202 -2.74 -6.24 -2.51
CA SER A 202 -4.17 -6.51 -2.56
C SER A 202 -4.95 -5.62 -1.57
N LEU A 203 -5.81 -4.77 -2.11
CA LEU A 203 -6.71 -3.90 -1.34
C LEU A 203 -8.06 -4.56 -1.00
N PHE A 204 -8.20 -5.88 -1.22
CA PHE A 204 -9.46 -6.60 -1.02
C PHE A 204 -10.03 -6.43 0.39
N LEU A 205 -9.17 -6.34 1.41
CA LEU A 205 -9.58 -6.15 2.80
C LEU A 205 -10.37 -4.85 3.01
N LEU A 206 -10.06 -3.80 2.26
CA LEU A 206 -10.74 -2.51 2.32
C LEU A 206 -12.03 -2.51 1.48
N HIS A 207 -12.07 -3.21 0.34
CA HIS A 207 -13.31 -3.44 -0.41
C HIS A 207 -14.33 -4.27 0.38
N ASP A 208 -13.87 -5.33 1.04
CA ASP A 208 -14.71 -6.13 1.95
C ASP A 208 -15.27 -5.26 3.08
N LEU A 209 -14.45 -4.36 3.63
CA LEU A 209 -14.87 -3.45 4.68
C LEU A 209 -15.89 -2.43 4.18
N GLU A 210 -15.71 -1.87 2.98
CA GLU A 210 -16.71 -1.00 2.35
C GLU A 210 -18.03 -1.74 2.14
N THR A 211 -17.97 -2.98 1.65
CA THR A 211 -19.16 -3.83 1.46
C THR A 211 -19.85 -4.12 2.80
N LYS A 212 -19.09 -4.36 3.87
CA LYS A 212 -19.61 -4.52 5.24
C LYS A 212 -20.31 -3.24 5.69
N PHE A 213 -19.72 -2.07 5.42
CA PHE A 213 -20.34 -0.76 5.64
C PHE A 213 -21.49 -0.45 4.67
N ASP A 214 -21.78 -1.25 3.65
CA ASP A 214 -22.94 -1.06 2.75
C ASP A 214 -24.07 -2.05 3.05
N SER A 215 -23.72 -3.26 3.45
CA SER A 215 -24.67 -4.18 4.06
C SER A 215 -25.24 -3.52 5.30
N LYS A 216 -26.55 -3.25 5.34
CA LYS A 216 -27.23 -2.85 6.58
C LYS A 216 -27.00 -3.98 7.56
N ASP A 217 -26.03 -3.84 8.45
CA ASP A 217 -25.55 -4.94 9.29
C ASP A 217 -26.74 -5.52 10.08
N THR A 218 -27.21 -6.68 9.60
CA THR A 218 -28.35 -7.45 10.08
C THR A 218 -28.15 -7.98 11.50
N ARG A 219 -26.98 -7.73 12.10
CA ARG A 219 -26.67 -8.06 13.50
C ARG A 219 -27.55 -7.30 14.51
N PHE A 220 -28.21 -6.21 14.10
CA PHE A 220 -29.14 -5.47 14.97
C PHE A 220 -30.59 -5.99 14.98
N GLN A 221 -30.99 -6.94 14.12
CA GLN A 221 -32.35 -7.48 14.13
C GLN A 221 -32.54 -8.67 15.09
N LYS A 222 -31.47 -9.27 15.63
CA LYS A 222 -31.57 -10.51 16.44
C LYS A 222 -31.36 -10.35 17.95
N VAL A 223 -31.11 -9.15 18.47
CA VAL A 223 -30.89 -8.93 19.92
C VAL A 223 -32.05 -8.16 20.57
N GLY A 224 -33.14 -7.95 19.84
CA GLY A 224 -34.33 -7.22 20.31
C GLY A 224 -35.66 -7.91 20.00
N SER A 225 -35.68 -9.25 19.89
CA SER A 225 -36.93 -10.04 19.89
C SER A 225 -37.05 -10.86 21.17
#